data_AF-A0A5J4NQR6-F1
#
_entry.id   AF-A0A5J4NQR6-F1
#
_cell.length_a   1.000
_cell.length_b   1.000
_cell.length_c   1.000
_cell.angle_alpha   90.00
_cell.angle_beta   90.00
_cell.angle_gamma   90.00
#
_symmetry.space_group_name_H-M   'P 1'
#
loop_
_entity.id
_entity.type
_entity.pdbx_description
1 polymer ?
#
loop_
_entity_poly.entity_id
_entity_poly.type
_entity_poly.pdbx_seq_one_letter_code
_entity_poly.pdbx_strand_id
1 'polypeptide(L)'
;YHFFALQPCETYIYNVCAIYSTPPSHCSSIRQQAFCSMPNAPQNVRITGHTAESTKVEWDAPLEAFGLRVSEYLLIVQIISSSLVQTVNYTVPSTSKTFTLSTNPCTIYLVRVHAVDQRHKVKSDSSRTLTIMSNAN
;
A
#
# COMPACT_ATOMS: atom_id res chain seq x y z
N TYR A 1 -24.91 -14.35 18.63
CA TYR A 1 -24.27 -13.14 19.19
C TYR A 1 -23.56 -12.41 18.05
N HIS A 2 -24.13 -11.32 17.55
CA HIS A 2 -23.49 -10.46 16.56
C HIS A 2 -22.85 -9.29 17.30
N PHE A 3 -21.51 -9.24 17.33
CA PHE A 3 -20.78 -8.08 17.84
C PHE A 3 -20.79 -7.01 16.76
N PHE A 4 -21.57 -5.95 16.98
CA PHE A 4 -21.53 -4.77 16.12
C PHE A 4 -20.28 -3.94 16.47
N ALA A 5 -19.57 -3.50 15.41
CA ALA A 5 -18.43 -2.56 15.45
C ALA A 5 -17.08 -3.07 16.02
N LEU A 6 -16.61 -4.25 15.61
CA LEU A 6 -15.18 -4.58 15.76
C LEU A 6 -14.36 -3.75 14.76
N GLN A 7 -13.27 -3.13 15.21
CA GLN A 7 -12.30 -2.49 14.30
C GLN A 7 -11.66 -3.59 13.43
N PRO A 8 -11.62 -3.42 12.11
CA PRO A 8 -10.94 -4.35 11.22
C PRO A 8 -9.48 -4.47 11.59
N CYS A 9 -8.89 -5.66 11.39
CA CYS A 9 -7.48 -5.94 11.69
C CYS A 9 -7.04 -5.83 13.15
N GLU A 10 -7.96 -5.62 14.09
CA GLU A 10 -7.65 -5.71 15.51
C GLU A 10 -7.89 -7.13 16.05
N THR A 11 -7.07 -7.51 17.03
CA THR A 11 -7.20 -8.80 17.72
C THR A 11 -8.04 -8.62 18.97
N TYR A 12 -9.17 -9.30 19.03
CA TYR A 12 -10.06 -9.31 20.18
C TYR A 12 -9.83 -10.57 21.00
N ILE A 13 -9.82 -10.39 22.32
CA ILE A 13 -9.73 -11.49 23.29
C ILE A 13 -11.10 -11.62 23.93
N TYR A 14 -11.77 -12.74 23.67
CA TYR A 14 -13.03 -13.06 24.30
C TYR A 14 -12.76 -13.99 25.49
N ASN A 15 -13.16 -13.54 26.68
CA ASN A 15 -13.09 -14.34 27.89
C ASN A 15 -14.46 -14.96 28.15
N VAL A 16 -14.53 -16.29 28.15
CA VAL A 16 -15.74 -17.05 28.46
C VAL A 16 -15.51 -17.72 29.81
N CYS A 17 -16.29 -17.31 30.81
CA CYS A 17 -16.23 -17.88 32.15
C CYS A 17 -17.54 -18.61 32.45
N ALA A 18 -17.46 -19.82 32.99
CA ALA A 18 -18.63 -20.49 33.53
C ALA A 18 -18.93 -19.92 34.93
N ILE A 19 -20.15 -19.41 35.14
CA ILE A 19 -20.59 -18.87 36.42
C ILE A 19 -21.55 -19.87 37.07
N TYR A 20 -21.17 -20.41 38.23
CA TYR A 20 -22.02 -21.22 39.10
C TYR A 20 -22.16 -20.54 40.46
N SER A 21 -23.09 -21.01 41.31
CA SER A 21 -23.38 -20.45 42.64
C SER A 21 -22.31 -20.72 43.72
N THR A 22 -21.16 -21.29 43.36
CA THR A 22 -20.00 -21.61 44.20
C THR A 22 -18.70 -21.28 43.40
N PRO A 23 -17.52 -21.10 44.03
CA PRO A 23 -16.43 -20.27 43.47
C PRO A 23 -16.04 -20.59 42.03
N PRO A 24 -15.70 -19.57 41.20
CA PRO A 24 -15.73 -19.68 39.75
C PRO A 24 -14.61 -20.59 39.25
N SER A 25 -14.97 -21.65 38.53
CA SER A 25 -14.06 -22.78 38.33
C SER A 25 -13.15 -22.65 37.10
N HIS A 26 -13.58 -22.14 35.94
CA HIS A 26 -12.67 -22.02 34.78
C HIS A 26 -13.11 -20.92 33.81
N CYS A 27 -12.17 -20.04 33.44
CA CYS A 27 -12.30 -19.12 32.32
C CYS A 27 -11.45 -19.64 31.15
N SER A 28 -12.01 -19.65 29.94
CA SER A 28 -11.25 -19.86 28.71
C SER A 28 -11.15 -18.52 27.96
N SER A 29 -9.98 -18.27 27.37
CA SER A 29 -9.78 -17.11 26.50
C SER A 29 -9.58 -17.59 25.08
N ILE A 30 -10.33 -17.02 24.14
CA ILE A 30 -10.11 -17.20 22.72
C ILE A 30 -9.67 -15.88 22.10
N ARG A 31 -8.62 -15.93 21.29
CA ARG A 31 -8.16 -14.80 20.49
C ARG A 31 -8.72 -14.94 19.09
N GLN A 32 -9.37 -13.90 18.60
CA GLN A 32 -9.87 -13.84 17.23
C GLN A 32 -9.48 -12.50 16.61
N GLN A 33 -8.85 -12.55 15.45
CA GLN A 33 -8.58 -11.37 14.65
C GLN A 33 -9.82 -11.04 13.81
N ALA A 34 -10.23 -9.77 13.83
CA ALA A 34 -11.30 -9.29 12.96
C ALA A 34 -10.87 -9.34 11.49
N PHE A 35 -11.83 -9.51 10.57
CA PHE A 35 -11.56 -9.55 9.14
C PHE A 35 -10.80 -8.28 8.68
N CYS A 36 -9.80 -8.48 7.82
CA CYS A 36 -9.03 -7.43 7.17
C CYS A 36 -9.36 -7.39 5.68
N SER A 37 -9.65 -6.22 5.14
CA SER A 37 -9.56 -5.97 3.69
C SER A 37 -8.33 -5.11 3.38
N MET A 38 -7.73 -5.33 2.21
CA MET A 38 -6.58 -4.56 1.76
C MET A 38 -6.95 -3.08 1.54
N PRO A 39 -6.01 -2.13 1.72
CA PRO A 39 -6.30 -0.72 1.45
C PRO A 39 -6.69 -0.52 -0.01
N ASN A 40 -7.43 0.55 -0.29
CA ASN A 40 -7.66 0.97 -1.67
C ASN A 40 -6.34 1.41 -2.33
N ALA A 41 -6.33 1.42 -3.67
CA ALA A 41 -5.18 1.92 -4.42
C ALA A 41 -4.99 3.45 -4.23
N PRO A 42 -3.75 3.96 -4.27
CA PRO A 42 -3.47 5.40 -4.30
C PRO A 42 -4.17 6.09 -5.47
N GLN A 43 -4.57 7.35 -5.26
CA GLN A 43 -5.36 8.12 -6.22
C GLN A 43 -4.55 9.20 -6.92
N ASN A 44 -5.11 9.77 -7.99
CA ASN A 44 -4.58 10.96 -8.68
C ASN A 44 -3.07 10.94 -8.94
N VAL A 45 -2.55 9.77 -9.33
CA VAL A 45 -1.13 9.61 -9.64
C VAL A 45 -0.82 10.47 -10.85
N ARG A 46 0.14 11.37 -10.69
CA ARG A 46 0.45 12.44 -11.66
C ARG A 46 1.94 12.78 -11.64
N ILE A 47 2.40 13.39 -12.72
CA ILE A 47 3.74 13.96 -12.83
C ILE A 47 3.65 15.43 -12.42
N THR A 48 4.48 15.86 -11.47
CA THR A 48 4.51 17.27 -11.00
C THR A 48 5.83 17.97 -11.25
N GLY A 49 6.85 17.23 -11.68
CA GLY A 49 8.12 17.78 -12.13
C GLY A 49 8.74 16.85 -13.16
N HIS A 50 9.23 17.41 -14.26
CA HIS A 50 9.86 16.64 -15.32
C HIS A 50 11.02 17.44 -15.90
N THR A 51 12.19 16.83 -15.93
CA THR A 51 13.40 17.34 -16.57
C THR A 51 13.97 16.25 -17.47
N ALA A 52 14.97 16.59 -18.29
CA ALA A 52 15.65 15.60 -19.14
C ALA A 52 16.25 14.42 -18.34
N GLU A 53 16.62 14.65 -17.08
CA GLU A 53 17.35 13.68 -16.25
C GLU A 53 16.50 13.13 -15.09
N SER A 54 15.33 13.69 -14.80
CA SER A 54 14.55 13.31 -13.63
C SER A 54 13.06 13.51 -13.80
N THR A 55 12.28 12.75 -13.04
CA THR A 55 10.84 12.94 -12.94
C THR A 55 10.38 12.79 -11.50
N LYS A 56 9.52 13.72 -11.09
CA LYS A 56 8.78 13.69 -9.83
C LYS A 56 7.35 13.22 -10.08
N VAL A 57 7.00 12.12 -9.42
CA VAL A 57 5.65 11.57 -9.39
C VAL A 57 5.03 11.86 -8.03
N GLU A 58 3.80 12.34 -8.04
CA GLU A 58 2.97 12.55 -6.86
C GLU A 58 1.68 11.74 -6.99
N TRP A 59 1.12 11.38 -5.85
CA TRP A 59 -0.16 10.70 -5.75
C TRP A 59 -0.88 11.17 -4.50
N ASP A 60 -2.16 10.83 -4.40
CA ASP A 60 -2.96 11.07 -3.21
C ASP A 60 -3.12 9.76 -2.44
N ALA A 61 -3.26 9.87 -1.11
CA ALA A 61 -3.53 8.73 -0.26
C ALA A 61 -4.85 8.03 -0.67
N PRO A 62 -4.99 6.72 -0.43
CA PRO A 62 -6.25 6.03 -0.70
C PRO A 62 -7.38 6.57 0.16
N LEU A 63 -8.60 6.64 -0.41
CA LEU A 63 -9.80 7.13 0.28
C LEU A 63 -10.15 6.30 1.52
N GLU A 64 -9.94 4.98 1.44
CA GLU A 64 -10.25 4.06 2.52
C GLU A 64 -9.15 3.02 2.66
N ALA A 65 -8.81 2.71 3.91
CA ALA A 65 -7.86 1.68 4.27
C ALA A 65 -8.50 0.56 5.11
N PHE A 66 -9.84 0.57 5.26
CA PHE A 66 -10.62 -0.47 5.96
C PHE A 66 -10.02 -0.91 7.31
N GLY A 67 -9.66 0.04 8.18
CA GLY A 67 -9.03 -0.24 9.48
C GLY A 67 -7.51 -0.44 9.46
N LEU A 68 -6.90 -0.56 8.29
CA LEU A 68 -5.44 -0.46 8.11
C LEU A 68 -4.99 1.00 8.12
N ARG A 69 -3.71 1.25 8.46
CA ARG A 69 -3.12 2.58 8.42
C ARG A 69 -2.01 2.59 7.38
N VAL A 70 -2.31 3.17 6.21
CA VAL A 70 -1.31 3.35 5.16
C VAL A 70 -0.23 4.31 5.65
N SER A 71 0.95 3.77 5.89
CA SER A 71 2.13 4.52 6.35
C SER A 71 3.24 4.55 5.31
N GLU A 72 3.17 3.70 4.28
CA GLU A 72 4.14 3.64 3.20
C GLU A 72 3.49 3.38 1.84
N TYR A 73 4.24 3.69 0.80
CA TYR A 73 3.88 3.46 -0.59
C TYR A 73 4.99 2.73 -1.32
N LEU A 74 4.61 1.71 -2.09
CA LEU A 74 5.49 0.98 -2.98
C LEU A 74 5.29 1.49 -4.41
N LEU A 75 6.31 2.14 -4.94
CA LEU A 75 6.40 2.57 -6.32
C LEU A 75 7.10 1.50 -7.15
N ILE A 76 6.44 0.98 -8.17
CA ILE A 76 7.00 0.04 -9.13
C ILE A 76 7.18 0.77 -10.45
N VAL A 77 8.43 0.92 -10.87
CA VAL A 77 8.82 1.59 -12.11
C VAL A 77 9.38 0.54 -13.06
N GLN A 78 8.62 0.24 -14.11
CA GLN A 78 9.07 -0.62 -15.19
C GLN A 78 9.70 0.25 -16.28
N ILE A 79 10.98 0.04 -16.53
CA ILE A 79 11.81 0.76 -17.50
C ILE A 79 11.93 -0.13 -18.72
N ILE A 80 11.42 0.32 -19.85
CA ILE A 80 11.35 -0.41 -21.11
C ILE A 80 12.18 0.36 -22.12
N SER A 81 13.28 -0.23 -22.55
CA SER A 81 14.12 0.28 -23.63
C SER A 81 14.11 -0.71 -24.80
N SER A 82 14.78 -0.37 -25.90
CA SER A 82 14.87 -1.24 -27.08
C SER A 82 15.55 -2.59 -26.80
N SER A 83 16.45 -2.64 -25.82
CA SER A 83 17.30 -3.81 -25.55
C SER A 83 16.95 -4.56 -24.27
N LEU A 84 16.29 -3.91 -23.30
CA LEU A 84 15.99 -4.50 -22.01
C LEU A 84 14.73 -3.93 -21.36
N VAL A 85 14.13 -4.77 -20.50
CA VAL A 85 13.09 -4.38 -19.55
C VAL A 85 13.65 -4.55 -18.14
N GLN A 86 13.64 -3.49 -17.36
CA GLN A 86 14.05 -3.47 -15.97
C GLN A 86 12.89 -3.06 -15.09
N THR A 87 12.81 -3.58 -13.87
CA THR A 87 11.83 -3.11 -12.87
C THR A 87 12.57 -2.64 -11.63
N VAL A 88 12.25 -1.43 -11.18
CA VAL A 88 12.83 -0.82 -9.98
C VAL A 88 11.71 -0.51 -9.01
N ASN A 89 11.94 -0.87 -7.74
CA ASN A 89 10.97 -0.68 -6.68
C ASN A 89 11.47 0.37 -5.69
N TYR A 90 10.62 1.32 -5.31
CA TYR A 90 10.89 2.29 -4.27
C TYR A 90 9.83 2.20 -3.19
N THR A 91 10.24 2.01 -1.94
CA THR A 91 9.35 2.16 -0.79
C THR A 91 9.58 3.54 -0.18
N VAL A 92 8.51 4.32 0.01
CA VAL A 92 8.59 5.65 0.60
C VAL A 92 7.46 5.91 1.61
N PRO A 93 7.72 6.65 2.69
CA PRO A 93 6.71 7.01 3.69
C PRO A 93 5.90 8.28 3.30
N SER A 94 6.02 8.74 2.06
CA SER A 94 5.41 9.99 1.59
C SER A 94 4.63 9.77 0.30
N THR A 95 3.84 10.76 -0.09
CA THR A 95 2.99 10.72 -1.29
C THR A 95 3.68 11.27 -2.55
N SER A 96 5.01 11.31 -2.55
CA SER A 96 5.79 11.77 -3.69
C SER A 96 7.12 11.04 -3.80
N LYS A 97 7.63 10.91 -5.03
CA LYS A 97 8.96 10.39 -5.29
C LYS A 97 9.54 11.02 -6.54
N THR A 98 10.77 11.50 -6.42
CA THR A 98 11.61 11.83 -7.56
C THR A 98 12.53 10.66 -7.86
N PHE A 99 12.66 10.29 -9.14
CA PHE A 99 13.63 9.33 -9.62
C PHE A 99 14.29 9.84 -10.91
N THR A 100 15.49 9.34 -11.19
CA THR A 100 16.28 9.73 -12.36
C THR A 100 15.85 8.96 -13.60
N LEU A 101 15.80 9.64 -14.73
CA LEU A 101 15.61 9.04 -16.04
C LEU A 101 16.96 8.55 -16.57
N SER A 102 16.92 7.55 -17.43
CA SER A 102 18.07 7.02 -18.15
C SER A 102 18.43 7.97 -19.29
N THR A 103 19.72 8.04 -19.61
CA THR A 103 20.24 8.73 -20.79
C THR A 103 19.96 7.98 -22.09
N ASN A 104 19.39 6.76 -22.04
CA ASN A 104 19.05 5.99 -23.22
C ASN A 104 17.85 6.61 -23.95
N PRO A 105 17.97 6.93 -25.25
CA PRO A 105 16.88 7.51 -26.01
C PRO A 105 15.73 6.50 -26.15
N CYS A 106 14.51 7.01 -26.28
CA CYS A 106 13.30 6.19 -26.47
C CYS A 106 13.07 5.15 -25.35
N THR A 107 13.32 5.55 -24.10
CA THR A 107 13.04 4.71 -22.93
C THR A 107 11.67 5.07 -22.37
N ILE A 108 10.79 4.08 -22.23
CA ILE A 108 9.46 4.21 -21.65
C ILE A 108 9.49 3.78 -20.19
N TYR A 109 8.88 4.58 -19.32
CA TYR A 109 8.71 4.29 -17.90
C TYR A 109 7.23 4.09 -17.62
N LEU A 110 6.87 2.92 -17.13
CA LEU A 110 5.54 2.63 -16.61
C LEU A 110 5.59 2.65 -15.08
N VAL A 111 4.93 3.62 -14.49
CA VAL A 111 4.93 3.83 -13.03
C VAL A 111 3.59 3.40 -12.46
N ARG A 112 3.63 2.57 -11.42
CA ARG A 112 2.46 2.17 -10.62
C ARG A 112 2.77 2.37 -9.14
N VAL A 113 1.78 2.85 -8.39
CA VAL A 113 1.88 3.06 -6.94
C VAL A 113 0.95 2.12 -6.22
N HIS A 114 1.40 1.59 -5.10
CA HIS A 114 0.57 0.82 -4.17
C HIS A 114 0.65 1.41 -2.78
N ALA A 115 -0.46 1.39 -2.07
CA ALA A 115 -0.51 1.68 -0.63
C ALA A 115 -0.07 0.44 0.14
N VAL A 116 0.74 0.64 1.18
CA VAL A 116 1.24 -0.42 2.06
C VAL A 116 0.91 -0.06 3.51
N ASP A 117 0.25 -0.99 4.19
CA ASP A 117 0.12 -0.96 5.64
C ASP A 117 1.34 -1.64 6.26
N GLN A 118 2.22 -0.90 6.93
CA GLN A 118 3.44 -1.48 7.50
C GLN A 118 3.18 -2.49 8.62
N ARG A 119 2.10 -2.29 9.39
CA ARG A 119 1.80 -3.11 10.58
C ARG A 119 1.48 -4.55 10.18
N HIS A 120 0.72 -4.73 9.09
CA HIS A 120 0.31 -6.04 8.60
C HIS A 120 1.01 -6.45 7.30
N LYS A 121 1.83 -5.57 6.71
CA LYS A 121 2.50 -5.71 5.40
C LYS A 121 1.53 -6.02 4.26
N VAL A 122 0.30 -5.52 4.35
CA VAL A 122 -0.73 -5.67 3.32
C VAL A 122 -0.56 -4.59 2.26
N LYS A 123 -0.58 -5.01 0.99
CA LYS A 123 -0.41 -4.16 -0.19
C LYS A 123 -1.76 -4.00 -0.90
N SER A 124 -2.09 -2.78 -1.32
CA SER A 124 -3.26 -2.51 -2.17
C SER A 124 -3.08 -3.01 -3.61
N ASP A 125 -4.15 -2.99 -4.38
CA ASP A 125 -4.07 -2.99 -5.85
C ASP A 125 -3.23 -1.82 -6.38
N SER A 126 -2.79 -1.92 -7.63
CA SER A 126 -2.02 -0.86 -8.28
C SER A 126 -2.89 0.33 -8.62
N SER A 127 -2.34 1.52 -8.47
CA SER A 127 -2.89 2.72 -9.08
C SER A 127 -3.01 2.58 -10.60
N ARG A 128 -3.67 3.57 -11.24
CA ARG A 128 -3.54 3.77 -12.69
C ARG A 128 -2.06 3.86 -13.07
N THR A 129 -1.71 3.29 -14.22
CA THR A 129 -0.35 3.33 -14.74
C THR A 129 -0.08 4.70 -15.36
N LEU A 130 1.00 5.34 -14.93
CA LEU A 130 1.55 6.52 -15.60
C LEU A 130 2.62 6.09 -16.60
N THR A 131 2.57 6.67 -17.78
CA THR A 131 3.56 6.46 -18.84
C THR A 131 4.39 7.71 -19.00
N ILE A 132 5.72 7.56 -18.98
CA ILE A 132 6.69 8.64 -19.14
C ILE A 132 7.67 8.21 -20.22
N MET A 133 8.05 9.10 -21.12
CA MET A 133 9.06 8.83 -22.15
C MET A 133 10.28 9.68 -21.87
N SER A 134 11.48 9.10 -21.97
CA SER A 134 12.70 9.90 -22.00
C SER A 134 12.75 10.73 -23.29
N ASN A 135 13.31 11.94 -23.20
CA ASN A 135 13.46 12.78 -24.38
C ASN A 135 14.36 12.08 -25.41
N ALA A 136 13.99 12.18 -26.67
CA ALA A 136 14.92 11.93 -27.76
C ALA A 136 15.89 13.12 -27.81
N ASN A 137 17.18 12.86 -27.53
CA ASN A 137 18.23 13.84 -27.85
C ASN A 137 18.31 14.08 -29.36
#